data_AF-A0A166HYG9-F1
#
_entry.id   AF-A0A166HYG9-F1
#
_cell.length_a   1.000
_cell.length_b   1.000
_cell.length_c   1.000
_cell.angle_alpha   90.00
_cell.angle_beta   90.00
_cell.angle_gamma   90.00
#
_symmetry.space_group_name_H-M   'P 1'
#
loop_
_entity.id
_entity.type
_entity.pdbx_description
1 polymer ?
#
loop_
_entity_poly.entity_id
_entity_poly.type
_entity_poly.pdbx_seq_one_letter_code
_entity_poly.pdbx_strand_id
1 'polypeptide(L)'
;MTERGLPTFDELPSYKDLPGCAWEVWGAGDSLGTVNLLTDAVVQRAAEEEIRTGQRVTLDLPLQFFAQPLHGRMPTDHHAYNKPSGRKDDELHINTQASSQWDGLLHFSTRMIKAGDDHVLYGGIPEASLPVGVLPRRVTDMHPGLLRLGIHNWAQHGICGRGVLLDMVRFYEAKHDGKLPYEPCTGGVISTADLQACAQAQGVEFRMGDILLVRMGYLGAYKRASINEREELCARSANYVGVDASDDMKRFLWNTHFSAVACDAPSFEEWPPAEDARPLHESLLPLWGMPVGELFDLDTLSEVCAKTSRWTFFVASWPLNVLGGVASPPNAAAIF
;
A
#
# COMPACT_ATOMS: atom_id res chain seq x y z
N MET A 1 16.00 25.11 5.32
CA MET A 1 15.35 24.94 6.64
C MET A 1 15.89 23.66 7.21
N THR A 2 16.42 23.70 8.42
CA THR A 2 17.12 22.59 9.09
C THR A 2 16.29 21.31 9.09
N GLU A 3 16.87 20.20 8.64
CA GLU A 3 16.39 18.83 8.90
C GLU A 3 16.01 18.73 10.37
N ARG A 4 14.70 18.76 10.67
CA ARG A 4 14.25 18.19 11.93
C ARG A 4 14.46 16.70 11.75
N GLY A 5 15.44 16.14 12.45
CA GLY A 5 15.58 14.69 12.53
C GLY A 5 14.24 14.13 12.98
N LEU A 6 13.61 13.31 12.14
CA LEU A 6 12.40 12.60 12.53
C LEU A 6 12.77 11.65 13.67
N PRO A 7 11.88 11.44 14.66
CA PRO A 7 12.15 10.48 15.71
C PRO A 7 12.35 9.09 15.11
N THR A 8 13.26 8.31 15.66
CA THR A 8 13.32 6.86 15.42
C THR A 8 12.07 6.18 16.00
N PHE A 9 11.81 4.94 15.58
CA PHE A 9 10.66 4.17 16.04
C PHE A 9 10.63 4.02 17.57
N ASP A 10 11.80 3.81 18.19
CA ASP A 10 11.93 3.65 19.64
C ASP A 10 11.82 5.00 20.39
N GLU A 11 11.91 6.14 19.70
CA GLU A 11 11.67 7.49 20.25
C GLU A 11 10.22 7.94 20.14
N LEU A 12 9.40 7.27 19.32
CA LEU A 12 7.98 7.57 19.20
C LEU A 12 7.23 7.20 20.49
N PRO A 13 6.26 8.02 20.94
CA PRO A 13 5.45 7.69 22.10
C PRO A 13 4.57 6.47 21.84
N SER A 14 4.15 5.78 22.90
CA SER A 14 3.13 4.73 22.80
C SER A 14 1.72 5.32 22.85
N TYR A 15 0.80 4.76 22.08
CA TYR A 15 -0.64 4.92 22.31
C TYR A 15 -1.13 3.76 23.17
N LYS A 16 -1.38 4.02 24.46
CA LYS A 16 -1.61 2.96 25.47
C LYS A 16 -0.45 1.95 25.44
N ASP A 17 -0.73 0.68 25.14
CA ASP A 17 0.26 -0.40 25.08
C ASP A 17 0.81 -0.63 23.65
N LEU A 18 0.39 0.17 22.65
CA LEU A 18 0.91 0.11 21.28
C LEU A 18 2.09 1.07 21.10
N PRO A 19 3.31 0.57 20.84
CA PRO A 19 4.49 1.42 20.63
C PRO A 19 4.43 2.10 19.26
N GLY A 20 5.21 3.18 19.09
CA GLY A 20 5.42 3.75 17.76
C GLY A 20 4.30 4.65 17.25
N CYS A 21 3.64 5.44 18.09
CA CYS A 21 2.57 6.34 17.67
C CYS A 21 3.11 7.66 17.10
N ALA A 22 2.80 7.97 15.84
CA ALA A 22 3.35 9.12 15.12
C ALA A 22 2.40 10.33 14.99
N TRP A 23 1.31 10.38 15.77
CA TRP A 23 0.26 11.40 15.62
C TRP A 23 0.75 12.85 15.78
N GLU A 24 1.82 13.06 16.53
CA GLU A 24 2.39 14.39 16.78
C GLU A 24 3.56 14.75 15.84
N VAL A 25 4.00 13.82 14.97
CA VAL A 25 5.20 14.01 14.12
C VAL A 25 4.97 15.11 13.07
N TRP A 26 3.79 15.10 12.45
CA TRP A 26 3.44 16.01 11.35
C TRP A 26 2.65 17.25 11.80
N GLY A 27 2.34 17.34 13.10
CA GLY A 27 1.58 18.42 13.70
C GLY A 27 0.10 18.10 13.88
N ALA A 28 -0.53 18.83 14.80
CA ALA A 28 -1.92 18.62 15.18
C ALA A 28 -2.87 18.81 13.98
N GLY A 29 -3.79 17.86 13.81
CA GLY A 29 -4.78 17.90 12.74
C GLY A 29 -4.28 17.38 11.40
N ASP A 30 -3.07 16.80 11.32
CA ASP A 30 -2.55 16.19 10.10
C ASP A 30 -3.53 15.18 9.48
N SER A 31 -3.47 15.12 8.14
CA SER A 31 -4.34 14.37 7.24
C SER A 31 -3.56 13.56 6.19
N LEU A 32 -2.22 13.64 6.21
CA LEU A 32 -1.38 13.01 5.19
C LEU A 32 -0.54 11.84 5.74
N GLY A 33 -0.19 11.87 7.02
CA GLY A 33 0.72 10.91 7.64
C GLY A 33 2.08 10.92 6.98
N THR A 34 2.65 9.75 6.66
CA THR A 34 3.99 9.67 6.06
C THR A 34 4.06 10.24 4.63
N VAL A 35 2.93 10.54 3.98
CA VAL A 35 2.91 11.25 2.70
C VAL A 35 3.52 12.66 2.82
N ASN A 36 3.55 13.26 4.02
CA ASN A 36 4.27 14.51 4.29
C ASN A 36 5.77 14.45 3.97
N LEU A 37 6.36 13.24 3.88
CA LEU A 37 7.76 13.05 3.44
C LEU A 37 7.98 13.42 1.97
N LEU A 38 6.93 13.36 1.15
CA LEU A 38 6.97 13.67 -0.28
C LEU A 38 6.90 15.18 -0.53
N THR A 39 7.83 15.93 0.07
CA THR A 39 7.95 17.37 -0.13
C THR A 39 8.33 17.71 -1.57
N ASP A 40 8.02 18.93 -2.02
CA ASP A 40 8.40 19.42 -3.36
C ASP A 40 9.87 19.14 -3.71
N ALA A 41 10.79 19.32 -2.75
CA ALA A 41 12.22 19.07 -2.95
C ALA A 41 12.54 17.58 -3.13
N VAL A 42 11.88 16.69 -2.38
CA VAL A 42 12.02 15.23 -2.51
C VAL A 42 11.49 14.77 -3.86
N VAL A 43 10.30 15.25 -4.26
CA VAL A 43 9.68 14.90 -5.54
C VAL A 43 10.47 15.44 -6.72
N GLN A 44 10.91 16.70 -6.66
CA GLN A 44 11.75 17.31 -7.68
C GLN A 44 13.04 16.52 -7.88
N ARG A 45 13.76 16.20 -6.78
CA ARG A 45 14.98 15.40 -6.83
C ARG A 45 14.73 14.04 -7.46
N ALA A 46 13.67 13.34 -7.06
CA ALA A 46 13.33 12.04 -7.62
C ALA A 46 13.05 12.14 -9.13
N ALA A 47 12.32 13.17 -9.58
CA ALA A 47 12.04 13.38 -11.01
C ALA A 47 13.32 13.66 -11.80
N GLU A 48 14.19 14.53 -11.28
CA GLU A 48 15.49 14.88 -11.89
C GLU A 48 16.45 13.69 -11.94
N GLU A 49 16.42 12.82 -10.93
CA GLU A 49 17.34 11.69 -10.80
C GLU A 49 16.89 10.44 -11.55
N GLU A 50 15.59 10.16 -11.56
CA GLU A 50 15.06 8.86 -11.98
C GLU A 50 14.48 8.84 -13.40
N ILE A 51 13.93 9.95 -13.90
CA ILE A 51 13.35 10.03 -15.25
C ILE A 51 14.45 10.31 -16.27
N ARG A 52 15.04 9.25 -16.81
CA ARG A 52 16.16 9.28 -17.77
C ARG A 52 15.78 8.86 -19.16
N THR A 53 14.79 7.99 -19.30
CA THR A 53 14.43 7.33 -20.58
C THR A 53 13.01 7.68 -21.03
N GLY A 54 12.13 8.08 -20.12
CA GLY A 54 10.70 8.25 -20.36
C GLY A 54 9.94 6.92 -20.52
N GLN A 55 10.59 5.78 -20.27
CA GLN A 55 9.92 4.49 -20.23
C GLN A 55 8.95 4.49 -19.04
N ARG A 56 7.72 4.02 -19.29
CA ARG A 56 6.65 3.98 -18.28
C ARG A 56 6.16 2.55 -18.13
N VAL A 57 5.90 2.15 -16.90
CA VAL A 57 5.34 0.84 -16.55
C VAL A 57 4.11 1.09 -15.68
N THR A 58 2.94 0.60 -16.12
CA THR A 58 1.73 0.59 -15.28
C THR A 58 1.93 -0.36 -14.12
N LEU A 59 1.52 0.05 -12.93
CA LEU A 59 1.57 -0.77 -11.71
C LEU A 59 0.17 -1.25 -11.29
N ASP A 60 -0.84 -0.92 -12.09
CA ASP A 60 -2.23 -1.25 -11.83
C ASP A 60 -2.64 -2.51 -12.58
N LEU A 61 -3.36 -3.38 -11.88
CA LEU A 61 -4.20 -4.40 -12.47
C LEU A 61 -5.47 -3.76 -13.05
N PRO A 62 -6.08 -4.39 -14.08
CA PRO A 62 -7.44 -4.05 -14.49
C PRO A 62 -8.43 -4.09 -13.30
N LEU A 63 -9.41 -3.20 -13.26
CA LEU A 63 -10.42 -3.16 -12.19
C LEU A 63 -11.26 -4.45 -12.09
N GLN A 64 -11.43 -5.14 -13.22
CA GLN A 64 -12.12 -6.42 -13.35
C GLN A 64 -11.16 -7.63 -13.42
N PHE A 65 -9.92 -7.49 -12.95
CA PHE A 65 -8.93 -8.56 -13.00
C PHE A 65 -9.37 -9.82 -12.24
N PHE A 66 -9.96 -9.63 -11.05
CA PHE A 66 -10.54 -10.71 -10.27
C PHE A 66 -12.03 -10.88 -10.61
N ALA A 67 -12.39 -12.04 -11.17
CA ALA A 67 -13.79 -12.39 -11.39
C ALA A 67 -14.57 -12.53 -10.06
N GLN A 68 -13.88 -13.02 -9.03
CA GLN A 68 -14.31 -13.02 -7.64
C GLN A 68 -13.20 -12.36 -6.83
N PRO A 69 -13.36 -11.11 -6.39
CA PRO A 69 -12.35 -10.45 -5.57
C PRO A 69 -12.08 -11.18 -4.26
N LEU A 70 -10.88 -10.94 -3.74
CA LEU A 70 -10.43 -11.49 -2.46
C LEU A 70 -11.23 -10.88 -1.29
N HIS A 71 -11.17 -11.54 -0.12
CA HIS A 71 -11.86 -11.09 1.10
C HIS A 71 -13.40 -10.97 0.98
N GLY A 72 -14.01 -11.70 0.05
CA GLY A 72 -15.47 -11.65 -0.17
C GLY A 72 -15.97 -10.29 -0.67
N ARG A 73 -15.08 -9.47 -1.25
CA ARG A 73 -15.42 -8.15 -1.80
C ARG A 73 -16.25 -8.32 -3.08
N MET A 74 -17.13 -7.35 -3.35
CA MET A 74 -17.95 -7.37 -4.56
C MET A 74 -17.10 -7.18 -5.82
N PRO A 75 -17.34 -7.96 -6.89
CA PRO A 75 -16.68 -7.75 -8.18
C PRO A 75 -17.03 -6.38 -8.78
N THR A 76 -16.12 -5.88 -9.60
CA THR A 76 -16.36 -4.70 -10.43
C THR A 76 -17.47 -5.01 -11.44
N ASP A 77 -18.52 -4.20 -11.42
CA ASP A 77 -19.56 -4.20 -12.46
C ASP A 77 -19.28 -3.08 -13.47
N HIS A 78 -19.26 -3.44 -14.75
CA HIS A 78 -18.98 -2.52 -15.86
C HIS A 78 -20.12 -2.58 -16.88
N HIS A 79 -20.95 -1.55 -16.88
CA HIS A 79 -22.14 -1.47 -17.70
C HIS A 79 -21.98 -0.42 -18.80
N ALA A 80 -21.68 -0.85 -20.03
CA ALA A 80 -21.55 0.02 -21.20
C ALA A 80 -22.83 0.06 -22.04
N TYR A 81 -23.22 1.24 -22.52
CA TYR A 81 -24.45 1.43 -23.30
C TYR A 81 -24.32 2.49 -24.40
N ASN A 82 -25.18 2.36 -25.42
CA ASN A 82 -25.23 3.30 -26.55
C ASN A 82 -26.36 4.32 -26.34
N LYS A 83 -26.08 5.59 -26.64
CA LYS A 83 -27.09 6.65 -26.72
C LYS A 83 -27.60 6.82 -28.15
N PRO A 84 -28.86 7.24 -28.35
CA PRO A 84 -29.47 7.41 -29.69
C PRO A 84 -28.71 8.30 -30.66
N SER A 85 -27.82 9.17 -30.17
CA SER A 85 -26.97 10.06 -30.97
C SER A 85 -25.70 9.39 -31.53
N GLY A 86 -25.54 8.07 -31.40
CA GLY A 86 -24.29 7.36 -31.73
C GLY A 86 -23.16 7.58 -30.72
N ARG A 87 -23.46 8.13 -29.53
CA ARG A 87 -22.51 8.26 -28.41
C ARG A 87 -22.52 6.98 -27.57
N LYS A 88 -21.41 6.69 -26.90
CA LYS A 88 -21.28 5.57 -25.96
C LYS A 88 -20.88 6.11 -24.60
N ASP A 89 -21.51 5.60 -23.56
CA ASP A 89 -21.20 5.87 -22.16
C ASP A 89 -21.07 4.52 -21.44
N ASP A 90 -20.43 4.52 -20.28
CA ASP A 90 -20.38 3.38 -19.38
C ASP A 90 -20.49 3.82 -17.91
N GLU A 91 -20.87 2.86 -17.07
CA GLU A 91 -20.99 2.99 -15.62
C GLU A 91 -20.15 1.93 -14.95
N LEU A 92 -19.46 2.31 -13.87
CA LEU A 92 -18.64 1.44 -13.05
C LEU A 92 -19.19 1.43 -11.62
N HIS A 93 -19.44 0.24 -11.10
CA HIS A 93 -19.62 0.03 -9.67
C HIS A 93 -18.45 -0.80 -9.16
N ILE A 94 -17.62 -0.19 -8.30
CA ILE A 94 -16.38 -0.78 -7.81
C ILE A 94 -16.41 -0.89 -6.29
N ASN A 95 -15.85 -1.97 -5.78
CA ASN A 95 -15.27 -1.98 -4.44
C ASN A 95 -13.83 -1.46 -4.57
N THR A 96 -13.46 -0.41 -3.83
CA THR A 96 -12.16 0.26 -4.00
C THR A 96 -10.97 -0.59 -3.56
N GLN A 97 -11.23 -1.78 -3.03
CA GLN A 97 -10.26 -2.76 -2.59
C GLN A 97 -10.31 -4.07 -3.41
N ALA A 98 -11.00 -4.09 -4.56
CA ALA A 98 -11.18 -5.32 -5.36
C ALA A 98 -10.04 -5.64 -6.34
N SER A 99 -9.11 -4.70 -6.56
CA SER A 99 -7.97 -4.83 -7.48
C SER A 99 -6.75 -4.13 -6.87
N SER A 100 -5.75 -3.70 -7.67
CA SER A 100 -4.67 -2.83 -7.15
C SER A 100 -5.27 -1.65 -6.38
N GLN A 101 -4.74 -1.35 -5.19
CA GLN A 101 -5.34 -0.36 -4.29
C GLN A 101 -4.32 0.32 -3.40
N TRP A 102 -4.62 1.55 -3.00
CA TRP A 102 -4.10 2.17 -1.79
C TRP A 102 -5.16 2.12 -0.69
N ASP A 103 -4.80 1.53 0.45
CA ASP A 103 -5.59 1.62 1.67
C ASP A 103 -5.34 2.95 2.37
N GLY A 104 -6.44 3.68 2.61
CA GLY A 104 -6.45 4.98 3.24
C GLY A 104 -6.56 4.90 4.77
N LEU A 105 -6.45 6.06 5.42
CA LEU A 105 -6.46 6.18 6.89
C LEU A 105 -7.78 5.76 7.56
N LEU A 106 -8.83 5.55 6.77
CA LEU A 106 -10.13 5.03 7.21
C LEU A 106 -10.24 3.50 7.07
N HIS A 107 -9.27 2.83 6.44
CA HIS A 107 -9.37 1.41 6.09
C HIS A 107 -9.25 0.49 7.30
N PHE A 108 -8.32 0.80 8.20
CA PHE A 108 -7.99 -0.07 9.33
C PHE A 108 -7.86 0.74 10.61
N SER A 109 -8.55 0.29 11.67
CA SER A 109 -8.45 0.85 13.01
C SER A 109 -7.56 -0.03 13.89
N THR A 110 -7.07 0.50 15.01
CA THR A 110 -6.42 -0.33 16.01
C THR A 110 -7.40 -1.41 16.48
N ARG A 111 -6.97 -2.65 16.64
CA ARG A 111 -7.75 -3.68 17.36
C ARG A 111 -7.88 -3.28 18.83
N MET A 112 -8.86 -3.84 19.55
CA MET A 112 -8.95 -3.64 20.99
C MET A 112 -7.62 -4.02 21.67
N ILE A 113 -7.15 -3.14 22.56
CA ILE A 113 -5.93 -3.38 23.35
C ILE A 113 -6.32 -4.07 24.67
N LYS A 114 -7.35 -3.54 25.33
CA LYS A 114 -8.03 -4.19 26.47
C LYS A 114 -9.52 -4.32 26.17
N ALA A 115 -10.17 -5.27 26.83
CA ALA A 115 -11.62 -5.45 26.71
C ALA A 115 -12.35 -4.14 27.06
N GLY A 116 -13.15 -3.63 26.13
CA GLY A 116 -13.90 -2.38 26.29
C GLY A 116 -13.17 -1.12 25.78
N ASP A 117 -11.96 -1.24 25.22
CA ASP A 117 -11.31 -0.13 24.52
C ASP A 117 -12.00 0.15 23.18
N ASP A 118 -12.14 1.44 22.84
CA ASP A 118 -12.55 1.86 21.50
C ASP A 118 -11.46 1.56 20.46
N HIS A 119 -11.91 1.18 19.26
CA HIS A 119 -11.10 1.17 18.06
C HIS A 119 -10.80 2.60 17.61
N VAL A 120 -9.54 2.92 17.33
CA VAL A 120 -9.13 4.26 16.87
C VAL A 120 -8.42 4.21 15.52
N LEU A 121 -8.65 5.26 14.75
CA LEU A 121 -8.03 5.54 13.45
C LEU A 121 -6.88 6.55 13.63
N TYR A 122 -6.24 6.92 12.52
CA TYR A 122 -5.14 7.88 12.51
C TYR A 122 -5.49 9.19 13.24
N GLY A 123 -4.55 9.67 14.06
CA GLY A 123 -4.72 10.88 14.87
C GLY A 123 -5.73 10.72 16.02
N GLY A 124 -5.97 9.50 16.49
CA GLY A 124 -6.77 9.19 17.67
C GLY A 124 -8.28 9.33 17.49
N ILE A 125 -8.78 9.31 16.24
CA ILE A 125 -10.20 9.43 15.96
C ILE A 125 -10.89 8.09 16.30
N PRO A 126 -11.88 8.06 17.20
CA PRO A 126 -12.64 6.84 17.46
C PRO A 126 -13.42 6.42 16.21
N GLU A 127 -13.25 5.17 15.77
CA GLU A 127 -13.93 4.63 14.58
C GLU A 127 -15.45 4.79 14.70
N ALA A 128 -16.00 4.46 15.87
CA ALA A 128 -17.43 4.57 16.17
C ALA A 128 -18.00 6.00 16.12
N SER A 129 -17.13 7.03 16.08
CA SER A 129 -17.57 8.42 15.93
C SER A 129 -17.87 8.82 14.48
N LEU A 130 -17.49 7.98 13.50
CA LEU A 130 -17.66 8.27 12.09
C LEU A 130 -18.95 7.64 11.54
N PRO A 131 -19.69 8.32 10.65
CA PRO A 131 -20.89 7.77 10.06
C PRO A 131 -20.57 6.65 9.07
N VAL A 132 -21.45 5.64 9.02
CA VAL A 132 -21.38 4.50 8.09
C VAL A 132 -22.59 4.48 7.15
N GLY A 133 -22.45 3.79 6.00
CA GLY A 133 -23.52 3.64 5.01
C GLY A 133 -23.43 4.64 3.86
N VAL A 134 -24.58 5.15 3.39
CA VAL A 134 -24.63 6.07 2.25
C VAL A 134 -24.18 7.46 2.70
N LEU A 135 -23.00 7.88 2.24
CA LEU A 135 -22.46 9.20 2.56
C LEU A 135 -23.16 10.32 1.76
N PRO A 136 -23.18 11.57 2.27
CA PRO A 136 -23.79 12.70 1.61
C PRO A 136 -23.14 13.03 0.25
N ARG A 137 -23.96 13.46 -0.72
CA ARG A 137 -23.47 13.91 -2.04
C ARG A 137 -22.89 15.32 -2.03
N ARG A 138 -23.31 16.16 -1.07
CA ARG A 138 -22.83 17.54 -0.93
C ARG A 138 -21.65 17.57 0.03
N VAL A 139 -20.56 18.20 -0.40
CA VAL A 139 -19.33 18.33 0.40
C VAL A 139 -19.60 18.99 1.76
N THR A 140 -20.46 20.00 1.80
CA THR A 140 -20.83 20.75 3.01
C THR A 140 -21.51 19.90 4.08
N ASP A 141 -22.07 18.76 3.69
CA ASP A 141 -22.82 17.87 4.59
C ASP A 141 -21.92 16.71 5.09
N MET A 142 -20.69 16.60 4.58
CA MET A 142 -19.77 15.52 4.93
C MET A 142 -19.23 15.68 6.36
N HIS A 143 -19.12 14.56 7.08
CA HIS A 143 -18.59 14.56 8.45
C HIS A 143 -17.12 15.03 8.46
N PRO A 144 -16.72 15.98 9.33
CA PRO A 144 -15.35 16.52 9.36
C PRO A 144 -14.28 15.45 9.57
N GLY A 145 -14.56 14.40 10.36
CA GLY A 145 -13.63 13.28 10.53
C GLY A 145 -13.39 12.47 9.26
N LEU A 146 -14.42 12.30 8.41
CA LEU A 146 -14.27 11.65 7.10
C LEU A 146 -13.46 12.54 6.14
N LEU A 147 -13.70 13.86 6.17
CA LEU A 147 -12.89 14.81 5.40
C LEU A 147 -11.43 14.84 5.88
N ARG A 148 -11.18 14.66 7.17
CA ARG A 148 -9.82 14.63 7.71
C ARG A 148 -9.03 13.39 7.28
N LEU A 149 -9.67 12.22 7.22
CA LEU A 149 -8.96 10.94 6.99
C LEU A 149 -9.15 10.36 5.58
N GLY A 150 -10.06 10.91 4.78
CA GLY A 150 -10.42 10.33 3.50
C GLY A 150 -9.30 10.42 2.44
N ILE A 151 -9.31 9.47 1.52
CA ILE A 151 -8.30 9.30 0.46
C ILE A 151 -8.10 10.54 -0.44
N HIS A 152 -9.12 11.40 -0.57
CA HIS A 152 -9.00 12.68 -1.27
C HIS A 152 -7.83 13.56 -0.81
N ASN A 153 -7.40 13.49 0.47
CA ASN A 153 -6.25 14.26 0.93
C ASN A 153 -4.97 13.85 0.18
N TRP A 154 -4.76 12.54 -0.01
CA TRP A 154 -3.68 12.03 -0.85
C TRP A 154 -3.92 12.27 -2.34
N ALA A 155 -5.18 12.34 -2.80
CA ALA A 155 -5.48 12.74 -4.18
C ALA A 155 -5.24 14.24 -4.45
N GLN A 156 -5.26 15.11 -3.44
CA GLN A 156 -4.88 16.52 -3.60
C GLN A 156 -3.36 16.71 -3.57
N HIS A 157 -2.67 15.87 -2.80
CA HIS A 157 -1.21 15.92 -2.67
C HIS A 157 -0.49 15.17 -3.81
N GLY A 158 -1.00 13.99 -4.18
CA GLY A 158 -0.30 13.00 -4.99
C GLY A 158 0.63 12.11 -4.16
N ILE A 159 0.77 10.85 -4.56
CA ILE A 159 1.80 9.94 -4.02
C ILE A 159 2.86 9.80 -5.12
N CYS A 160 3.74 10.78 -5.19
CA CYS A 160 4.76 10.90 -6.22
C CYS A 160 6.14 11.07 -5.60
N GLY A 161 7.15 10.37 -6.09
CA GLY A 161 8.48 10.38 -5.48
C GLY A 161 9.41 9.30 -6.03
N ARG A 162 10.48 8.98 -5.30
CA ARG A 162 11.38 7.88 -5.70
C ARG A 162 10.77 6.55 -5.24
N GLY A 163 10.46 5.68 -6.19
CA GLY A 163 10.13 4.29 -5.94
C GLY A 163 11.38 3.43 -5.84
N VAL A 164 11.30 2.42 -4.99
CA VAL A 164 12.33 1.39 -4.81
C VAL A 164 11.66 0.02 -4.90
N LEU A 165 12.07 -0.80 -5.87
CA LEU A 165 11.62 -2.19 -5.96
C LEU A 165 12.59 -3.10 -5.22
N LEU A 166 12.11 -3.84 -4.22
CA LEU A 166 12.78 -5.04 -3.70
C LEU A 166 12.13 -6.28 -4.33
N ASP A 167 12.85 -6.94 -5.23
CA ASP A 167 12.36 -8.12 -5.94
C ASP A 167 12.75 -9.40 -5.21
N MET A 168 11.94 -9.75 -4.20
CA MET A 168 12.18 -10.91 -3.35
C MET A 168 12.16 -12.21 -4.16
N VAL A 169 11.31 -12.29 -5.20
CA VAL A 169 11.26 -13.46 -6.08
C VAL A 169 12.61 -13.69 -6.75
N ARG A 170 13.15 -12.69 -7.46
CA ARG A 170 14.46 -12.84 -8.13
C ARG A 170 15.59 -13.07 -7.14
N PHE A 171 15.54 -12.39 -6.00
CA PHE A 171 16.53 -12.55 -4.95
C PHE A 171 16.58 -13.98 -4.40
N TYR A 172 15.42 -14.57 -4.08
CA TYR A 172 15.34 -15.95 -3.59
C TYR A 172 15.68 -16.96 -4.67
N GLU A 173 15.18 -16.78 -5.91
CA GLU A 173 15.52 -17.67 -7.03
C GLU A 173 17.03 -17.70 -7.28
N ALA A 174 17.72 -16.55 -7.18
CA ALA A 174 19.17 -16.50 -7.31
C ALA A 174 19.91 -17.20 -6.15
N LYS A 175 19.34 -17.19 -4.94
CA LYS A 175 19.92 -17.84 -3.74
C LYS A 175 19.60 -19.34 -3.63
N HIS A 176 18.53 -19.82 -4.24
CA HIS A 176 17.97 -21.15 -4.01
C HIS A 176 17.74 -21.93 -5.31
N ASP A 177 18.67 -21.81 -6.27
CA ASP A 177 18.68 -22.57 -7.53
C ASP A 177 17.32 -22.50 -8.29
N GLY A 178 16.77 -21.29 -8.39
CA GLY A 178 15.53 -21.02 -9.11
C GLY A 178 14.25 -21.35 -8.35
N LYS A 179 14.31 -21.46 -7.01
CA LYS A 179 13.14 -21.77 -6.16
C LYS A 179 12.86 -20.67 -5.14
N LEU A 180 11.59 -20.53 -4.79
CA LEU A 180 11.16 -19.73 -3.64
C LEU A 180 11.17 -20.59 -2.37
N PRO A 181 11.48 -20.01 -1.19
CA PRO A 181 11.39 -20.71 0.09
C PRO A 181 9.95 -20.84 0.60
N TYR A 182 8.97 -20.32 -0.13
CA TYR A 182 7.55 -20.33 0.19
C TYR A 182 6.70 -20.54 -1.07
N GLU A 183 5.43 -20.87 -0.88
CA GLU A 183 4.44 -20.98 -1.94
C GLU A 183 3.60 -19.69 -1.99
N PRO A 184 3.75 -18.82 -3.02
CA PRO A 184 3.26 -17.45 -2.97
C PRO A 184 1.76 -17.32 -2.65
N CYS A 185 0.93 -18.23 -3.15
CA CYS A 185 -0.52 -18.19 -3.00
C CYS A 185 -1.06 -18.92 -1.76
N THR A 186 -0.20 -19.51 -0.92
CA THR A 186 -0.63 -20.28 0.26
C THR A 186 0.06 -19.88 1.56
N GLY A 187 0.90 -18.84 1.54
CA GLY A 187 1.57 -18.29 2.72
C GLY A 187 3.09 -18.30 2.61
N GLY A 188 3.72 -17.41 3.36
CA GLY A 188 5.16 -17.24 3.40
C GLY A 188 5.52 -15.96 4.16
N VAL A 189 6.68 -15.97 4.81
CA VAL A 189 7.13 -14.85 5.64
C VAL A 189 8.39 -14.27 5.03
N ILE A 190 8.39 -12.96 4.82
CA ILE A 190 9.56 -12.21 4.37
C ILE A 190 10.05 -11.38 5.54
N SER A 191 11.24 -11.71 6.05
CA SER A 191 11.78 -11.04 7.23
C SER A 191 12.43 -9.69 6.91
N THR A 192 12.63 -8.87 7.93
CA THR A 192 13.42 -7.63 7.81
C THR A 192 14.81 -7.90 7.25
N ALA A 193 15.46 -8.97 7.69
CA ALA A 193 16.79 -9.37 7.24
C ALA A 193 16.78 -9.76 5.75
N ASP A 194 15.71 -10.37 5.26
CA ASP A 194 15.55 -10.70 3.85
C ASP A 194 15.42 -9.44 2.99
N LEU A 195 14.60 -8.46 3.41
CA LEU A 195 14.46 -7.18 2.70
C LEU A 195 15.81 -6.43 2.63
N GLN A 196 16.54 -6.38 3.74
CA GLN A 196 17.87 -5.74 3.79
C GLN A 196 18.89 -6.46 2.90
N ALA A 197 18.89 -7.80 2.93
CA ALA A 197 19.79 -8.58 2.09
C ALA A 197 19.45 -8.47 0.60
N CYS A 198 18.16 -8.35 0.26
CA CYS A 198 17.71 -8.07 -1.10
C CYS A 198 18.17 -6.68 -1.56
N ALA A 199 17.97 -5.65 -0.74
CA ALA A 199 18.44 -4.30 -1.02
C ALA A 199 19.94 -4.27 -1.27
N GLN A 200 20.73 -4.95 -0.43
CA GLN A 200 22.18 -5.07 -0.60
C GLN A 200 22.55 -5.78 -1.92
N ALA A 201 21.90 -6.90 -2.25
CA ALA A 201 22.16 -7.64 -3.49
C ALA A 201 21.79 -6.82 -4.74
N GLN A 202 20.77 -5.98 -4.65
CA GLN A 202 20.34 -5.08 -5.71
C GLN A 202 21.15 -3.76 -5.77
N GLY A 203 22.04 -3.51 -4.80
CA GLY A 203 22.81 -2.26 -4.71
C GLY A 203 21.93 -1.03 -4.40
N VAL A 204 20.83 -1.23 -3.68
CA VAL A 204 19.88 -0.18 -3.30
C VAL A 204 20.34 0.49 -2.01
N GLU A 205 20.47 1.81 -2.05
CA GLU A 205 20.49 2.66 -0.86
C GLU A 205 19.14 3.35 -0.71
N PHE A 206 18.53 3.21 0.46
CA PHE A 206 17.28 3.88 0.79
C PHE A 206 17.50 5.34 1.17
N ARG A 207 16.50 6.18 0.91
CA ARG A 207 16.48 7.59 1.29
C ARG A 207 15.11 7.96 1.84
N MET A 208 15.09 9.04 2.62
CA MET A 208 13.86 9.62 3.14
C MET A 208 12.88 9.95 2.01
N GLY A 209 11.62 9.53 2.20
CA GLY A 209 10.53 9.72 1.25
C GLY A 209 10.47 8.67 0.14
N ASP A 210 11.27 7.60 0.22
CA ASP A 210 11.14 6.50 -0.73
C ASP A 210 9.77 5.82 -0.61
N ILE A 211 9.23 5.41 -1.76
CA ILE A 211 8.06 4.54 -1.86
C ILE A 211 8.59 3.13 -2.03
N LEU A 212 8.39 2.26 -1.04
CA LEU A 212 8.88 0.88 -1.08
C LEU A 212 7.88 -0.02 -1.81
N LEU A 213 8.33 -0.72 -2.84
CA LEU A 213 7.56 -1.75 -3.53
C LEU A 213 8.23 -3.10 -3.33
N VAL A 214 7.49 -4.10 -2.83
CA VAL A 214 8.01 -5.44 -2.56
C VAL A 214 7.32 -6.44 -3.48
N ARG A 215 8.08 -7.06 -4.39
CA ARG A 215 7.58 -8.14 -5.25
C ARG A 215 7.79 -9.48 -4.55
N MET A 216 6.70 -10.02 -4.02
CA MET A 216 6.59 -11.25 -3.25
C MET A 216 6.21 -12.45 -4.12
N GLY A 217 5.60 -12.21 -5.29
CA GLY A 217 5.34 -13.22 -6.31
C GLY A 217 3.92 -13.79 -6.32
N TYR A 218 3.01 -13.26 -5.50
CA TYR A 218 1.63 -13.74 -5.43
C TYR A 218 0.92 -13.56 -6.77
N LEU A 219 0.90 -12.34 -7.34
CA LEU A 219 0.24 -12.09 -8.61
C LEU A 219 0.88 -12.87 -9.77
N GLY A 220 2.20 -13.03 -9.75
CA GLY A 220 2.90 -13.87 -10.74
C GLY A 220 2.42 -15.32 -10.70
N ALA A 221 2.27 -15.90 -9.51
CA ALA A 221 1.72 -17.26 -9.33
C ALA A 221 0.24 -17.32 -9.73
N TYR A 222 -0.58 -16.35 -9.31
CA TYR A 222 -1.99 -16.26 -9.65
C TYR A 222 -2.22 -16.22 -11.18
N LYS A 223 -1.45 -15.40 -11.91
CA LYS A 223 -1.51 -15.30 -13.38
C LYS A 223 -1.13 -16.60 -14.10
N ARG A 224 -0.33 -17.48 -13.48
CA ARG A 224 0.03 -18.79 -14.04
C ARG A 224 -0.97 -19.90 -13.69
N ALA A 225 -1.75 -19.73 -12.63
CA ALA A 225 -2.76 -20.69 -12.21
C ALA A 225 -3.90 -20.81 -13.25
N SER A 226 -4.50 -22.00 -13.30
CA SER A 226 -5.72 -22.29 -14.05
C SER A 226 -6.93 -21.53 -13.48
N ILE A 227 -8.02 -21.48 -14.24
CA ILE A 227 -9.26 -20.81 -13.80
C ILE A 227 -9.78 -21.41 -12.49
N ASN A 228 -9.86 -22.75 -12.39
CA ASN A 228 -10.34 -23.42 -11.20
C ASN A 228 -9.46 -23.12 -9.97
N GLU A 229 -8.13 -23.15 -10.13
CA GLU A 229 -7.21 -22.81 -9.04
C GLU A 229 -7.40 -21.36 -8.58
N ARG A 230 -7.60 -20.42 -9.51
CA ARG A 230 -7.87 -19.01 -9.18
C ARG A 230 -9.18 -18.85 -8.42
N GLU A 231 -10.26 -19.49 -8.87
CA GLU A 231 -11.55 -19.46 -8.20
C GLU A 231 -11.44 -20.03 -6.77
N GLU A 232 -10.72 -21.14 -6.61
CA GLU A 232 -10.48 -21.71 -5.29
C GLU A 232 -9.61 -20.80 -4.41
N LEU A 233 -8.58 -20.15 -4.96
CA LEU A 233 -7.75 -19.17 -4.24
C LEU A 233 -8.59 -17.99 -3.73
N CYS A 234 -9.51 -17.51 -4.55
CA CYS A 234 -10.42 -16.43 -4.17
C CYS A 234 -11.47 -16.86 -3.14
N ALA A 235 -11.95 -18.10 -3.23
CA ALA A 235 -12.93 -18.65 -2.29
C ALA A 235 -12.33 -19.00 -0.92
N ARG A 236 -11.04 -19.39 -0.87
CA ARG A 236 -10.43 -19.99 0.34
C ARG A 236 -9.81 -18.99 1.32
N SER A 237 -9.65 -17.71 0.95
CA SER A 237 -9.12 -16.57 1.73
C SER A 237 -8.49 -16.90 3.11
N ALA A 238 -7.45 -17.75 3.13
CA ALA A 238 -6.89 -18.22 4.39
C ALA A 238 -5.51 -17.61 4.63
N ASN A 239 -4.60 -17.74 3.66
CA ASN A 239 -3.19 -17.41 3.88
C ASN A 239 -2.56 -16.66 2.69
N TYR A 240 -1.75 -15.66 2.97
CA TYR A 240 -1.00 -14.86 2.00
C TYR A 240 0.46 -14.73 2.40
N VAL A 241 1.36 -14.74 1.42
CA VAL A 241 2.73 -14.30 1.64
C VAL A 241 2.74 -12.82 2.01
N GLY A 242 3.62 -12.42 2.92
CA GLY A 242 3.84 -11.03 3.24
C GLY A 242 5.04 -10.83 4.16
N VAL A 243 5.28 -9.57 4.53
CA VAL A 243 6.33 -9.23 5.49
C VAL A 243 5.91 -9.58 6.93
N ASP A 244 6.85 -9.89 7.80
CA ASP A 244 6.54 -10.10 9.22
C ASP A 244 6.07 -8.81 9.92
N ALA A 245 5.33 -8.93 11.03
CA ALA A 245 4.86 -7.80 11.84
C ALA A 245 5.75 -7.49 13.06
N SER A 246 7.02 -7.92 13.03
CA SER A 246 7.95 -7.75 14.15
C SER A 246 8.30 -6.28 14.41
N ASP A 247 8.80 -5.99 15.60
CA ASP A 247 9.31 -4.65 15.90
C ASP A 247 10.55 -4.30 15.06
N ASP A 248 11.31 -5.29 14.60
CA ASP A 248 12.43 -5.04 13.68
C ASP A 248 11.94 -4.59 12.30
N MET A 249 10.84 -5.17 11.81
CA MET A 249 10.19 -4.69 10.58
C MET A 249 9.67 -3.28 10.78
N LYS A 250 9.03 -3.01 11.92
CA LYS A 250 8.53 -1.66 12.21
C LYS A 250 9.64 -0.63 12.27
N ARG A 251 10.75 -0.95 12.96
CA ARG A 251 11.97 -0.13 13.00
C ARG A 251 12.51 0.11 11.61
N PHE A 252 12.63 -0.94 10.79
CA PHE A 252 13.14 -0.83 9.43
C PHE A 252 12.28 0.11 8.59
N LEU A 253 10.96 -0.08 8.57
CA LEU A 253 10.05 0.74 7.76
C LEU A 253 10.04 2.20 8.22
N TRP A 254 9.92 2.45 9.52
CA TRP A 254 9.83 3.80 10.07
C TRP A 254 11.16 4.56 10.02
N ASN A 255 12.27 3.94 10.45
CA ASN A 255 13.59 4.59 10.54
C ASN A 255 14.21 4.83 9.16
N THR A 256 13.81 4.06 8.16
CA THR A 256 14.20 4.34 6.76
C THR A 256 13.42 5.53 6.19
N HIS A 257 12.33 5.93 6.86
CA HIS A 257 11.45 7.02 6.47
C HIS A 257 10.83 6.82 5.08
N PHE A 258 10.25 5.64 4.85
CA PHE A 258 9.42 5.42 3.68
C PHE A 258 8.13 6.25 3.75
N SER A 259 7.72 6.82 2.63
CA SER A 259 6.47 7.58 2.55
C SER A 259 5.25 6.69 2.35
N ALA A 260 5.43 5.52 1.76
CA ALA A 260 4.40 4.52 1.49
C ALA A 260 5.04 3.14 1.24
N VAL A 261 4.28 2.08 1.44
CA VAL A 261 4.69 0.70 1.15
C VAL A 261 3.67 0.03 0.23
N ALA A 262 4.11 -0.78 -0.73
CA ALA A 262 3.24 -1.52 -1.63
C ALA A 262 3.79 -2.92 -1.95
N CYS A 263 2.91 -3.84 -2.30
CA CYS A 263 3.29 -5.20 -2.72
C CYS A 263 2.40 -5.76 -3.84
N ASP A 264 2.82 -6.88 -4.41
CA ASP A 264 2.04 -7.66 -5.37
C ASP A 264 1.19 -8.76 -4.71
N ALA A 265 0.94 -8.67 -3.40
CA ALA A 265 0.15 -9.63 -2.63
C ALA A 265 -1.19 -9.00 -2.14
N PRO A 266 -2.15 -9.81 -1.67
CA PRO A 266 -3.43 -9.35 -1.15
C PRO A 266 -3.37 -8.69 0.23
N SER A 267 -2.20 -8.75 0.87
CA SER A 267 -1.86 -8.11 2.13
C SER A 267 -0.37 -7.78 2.09
N PHE A 268 0.01 -6.60 2.59
CA PHE A 268 1.43 -6.25 2.69
C PHE A 268 2.17 -7.12 3.72
N GLU A 269 1.51 -7.38 4.85
CA GLU A 269 2.01 -8.30 5.87
C GLU A 269 1.58 -9.74 5.60
N GLU A 270 2.28 -10.68 6.21
CA GLU A 270 1.86 -12.08 6.21
C GLU A 270 0.44 -12.22 6.75
N TRP A 271 -0.34 -13.13 6.16
CA TRP A 271 -1.67 -13.42 6.66
C TRP A 271 -1.90 -14.93 6.75
N PRO A 272 -2.53 -15.43 7.84
CA PRO A 272 -2.78 -14.70 9.09
C PRO A 272 -1.47 -14.28 9.77
N PRO A 273 -1.48 -13.25 10.64
CA PRO A 273 -0.31 -12.91 11.43
C PRO A 273 0.13 -14.10 12.28
N ALA A 274 1.42 -14.16 12.61
CA ALA A 274 1.94 -15.13 13.58
C ALA A 274 1.11 -15.16 14.89
N GLU A 275 1.12 -16.30 15.59
CA GLU A 275 0.39 -16.47 16.85
C GLU A 275 0.75 -15.34 17.84
N ASP A 276 -0.27 -14.73 18.45
CA ASP A 276 -0.19 -13.56 19.34
C ASP A 276 0.34 -12.25 18.71
N ALA A 277 0.68 -12.23 17.42
CA ALA A 277 1.08 -11.01 16.73
C ALA A 277 -0.12 -10.12 16.38
N ARG A 278 0.08 -8.81 16.52
CA ARG A 278 -0.85 -7.81 15.99
C ARG A 278 -0.52 -7.54 14.53
N PRO A 279 -1.53 -7.30 13.66
CA PRO A 279 -1.27 -6.97 12.28
C PRO A 279 -0.42 -5.70 12.16
N LEU A 280 0.57 -5.73 11.27
CA LEU A 280 1.37 -4.58 10.86
C LEU A 280 0.48 -3.43 10.36
N HIS A 281 -0.67 -3.72 9.75
CA HIS A 281 -1.66 -2.71 9.36
C HIS A 281 -2.01 -1.73 10.49
N GLU A 282 -2.04 -2.18 11.76
CA GLU A 282 -2.27 -1.30 12.91
C GLU A 282 -1.14 -0.29 13.13
N SER A 283 0.10 -0.65 12.81
CA SER A 283 1.21 0.31 12.87
C SER A 283 1.17 1.25 11.67
N LEU A 284 1.00 0.70 10.46
CA LEU A 284 1.07 1.48 9.22
C LEU A 284 -0.04 2.53 9.15
N LEU A 285 -1.30 2.14 9.30
CA LEU A 285 -2.43 3.05 9.04
C LEU A 285 -2.79 3.91 10.26
N PRO A 286 -3.28 3.36 11.39
CA PRO A 286 -3.74 4.19 12.47
C PRO A 286 -2.60 4.81 13.30
N LEU A 287 -1.42 4.20 13.43
CA LEU A 287 -0.33 4.82 14.21
C LEU A 287 0.54 5.78 13.38
N TRP A 288 0.89 5.43 12.14
CA TRP A 288 1.83 6.21 11.32
C TRP A 288 1.17 7.07 10.26
N GLY A 289 -0.01 6.67 9.79
CA GLY A 289 -0.64 7.27 8.63
C GLY A 289 0.10 6.96 7.33
N MET A 290 0.64 5.75 7.21
CA MET A 290 1.38 5.26 6.05
C MET A 290 0.45 4.55 5.07
N PRO A 291 0.37 5.00 3.80
CA PRO A 291 -0.35 4.30 2.76
C PRO A 291 0.16 2.87 2.58
N VAL A 292 -0.77 1.92 2.47
CA VAL A 292 -0.50 0.51 2.20
C VAL A 292 -1.05 0.17 0.82
N GLY A 293 -0.17 -0.32 -0.06
CA GLY A 293 -0.49 -0.68 -1.42
C GLY A 293 -0.58 -2.19 -1.58
N GLU A 294 -1.71 -2.68 -2.07
CA GLU A 294 -1.93 -4.11 -2.27
C GLU A 294 -2.20 -4.40 -3.74
N LEU A 295 -1.81 -5.60 -4.18
CA LEU A 295 -2.06 -6.11 -5.53
C LEU A 295 -1.48 -5.21 -6.64
N PHE A 296 -0.35 -4.54 -6.41
CA PHE A 296 0.36 -3.81 -7.46
C PHE A 296 0.97 -4.80 -8.47
N ASP A 297 0.80 -4.55 -9.77
CA ASP A 297 1.39 -5.39 -10.81
C ASP A 297 2.88 -5.08 -11.00
N LEU A 298 3.74 -5.85 -10.33
CA LEU A 298 5.19 -5.63 -10.31
C LEU A 298 5.96 -6.49 -11.31
N ASP A 299 5.30 -7.35 -12.10
CA ASP A 299 6.00 -8.27 -13.01
C ASP A 299 6.75 -7.54 -14.13
N THR A 300 6.07 -6.60 -14.81
CA THR A 300 6.71 -5.82 -15.88
C THR A 300 7.79 -4.89 -15.30
N LEU A 301 7.57 -4.35 -14.10
CA LEU A 301 8.53 -3.50 -13.41
C LEU A 301 9.81 -4.27 -13.10
N SER A 302 9.68 -5.48 -12.53
CA SER A 302 10.78 -6.41 -12.28
C SER A 302 11.63 -6.66 -13.53
N GLU A 303 10.98 -6.91 -14.68
CA GLU A 303 11.70 -7.12 -15.93
C GLU A 303 12.50 -5.90 -16.38
N VAL A 304 11.91 -4.69 -16.28
CA VAL A 304 12.59 -3.45 -16.65
C VAL A 304 13.76 -3.17 -15.71
N CYS A 305 13.56 -3.33 -14.40
CA CYS A 305 14.62 -3.18 -13.40
C CYS A 305 15.78 -4.15 -13.67
N ALA A 306 15.48 -5.43 -13.92
CA ALA A 306 16.50 -6.44 -14.21
C ALA A 306 17.27 -6.14 -15.52
N LYS A 307 16.57 -5.75 -16.59
CA LYS A 307 17.19 -5.40 -17.89
C LYS A 307 18.11 -4.17 -17.80
N THR A 308 17.77 -3.22 -16.94
CA THR A 308 18.51 -1.96 -16.78
C THR A 308 19.48 -1.96 -15.61
N SER A 309 19.44 -2.99 -14.74
CA SER A 309 20.13 -3.04 -13.45
C SER A 309 19.85 -1.80 -12.58
N ARG A 310 18.64 -1.22 -12.70
CA ARG A 310 18.16 -0.10 -11.89
C ARG A 310 16.94 -0.53 -11.11
N TRP A 311 17.03 -0.50 -9.79
CA TRP A 311 15.94 -0.89 -8.87
C TRP A 311 15.22 0.33 -8.26
N THR A 312 15.57 1.53 -8.74
CA THR A 312 14.95 2.80 -8.40
C THR A 312 14.40 3.47 -9.64
N PHE A 313 13.30 4.19 -9.47
CA PHE A 313 12.56 4.85 -10.54
C PHE A 313 11.67 5.96 -9.94
N PHE A 314 11.11 6.83 -10.77
CA PHE A 314 10.10 7.77 -10.29
C PHE A 314 8.74 7.06 -10.25
N VAL A 315 8.02 7.15 -9.13
CA VAL A 315 6.63 6.70 -9.03
C VAL A 315 5.72 7.90 -9.12
N ALA A 316 4.69 7.79 -9.94
CA ALA A 316 3.56 8.71 -9.97
C ALA A 316 2.28 7.93 -9.67
N SER A 317 1.56 8.30 -8.61
CA SER A 317 0.27 7.70 -8.27
C SER A 317 -0.72 8.78 -7.82
N TRP A 318 -1.94 8.67 -8.33
CA TRP A 318 -3.01 9.64 -8.08
C TRP A 318 -4.32 8.89 -7.78
N PRO A 319 -4.61 8.59 -6.50
CA PRO A 319 -5.85 7.93 -6.15
C PRO A 319 -7.07 8.77 -6.56
N LEU A 320 -8.22 8.11 -6.70
CA LEU A 320 -9.49 8.76 -6.96
C LEU A 320 -9.76 9.83 -5.91
N ASN A 321 -10.18 11.01 -6.36
CA ASN A 321 -10.51 12.13 -5.49
C ASN A 321 -11.89 11.95 -4.84
N VAL A 322 -12.01 10.97 -3.95
CA VAL A 322 -13.25 10.62 -3.25
C VAL A 322 -13.23 11.19 -1.84
N LEU A 323 -14.07 12.20 -1.60
CA LEU A 323 -14.22 12.83 -0.30
C LEU A 323 -14.73 11.82 0.73
N GLY A 324 -14.00 11.66 1.83
CA GLY A 324 -14.31 10.62 2.83
C GLY A 324 -14.10 9.18 2.35
N GLY A 325 -13.42 8.98 1.20
CA GLY A 325 -13.15 7.64 0.66
C GLY A 325 -12.18 6.85 1.53
N VAL A 326 -12.45 5.55 1.66
CA VAL A 326 -11.69 4.63 2.53
C VAL A 326 -10.38 4.15 1.90
N ALA A 327 -10.41 3.88 0.60
CA ALA A 327 -9.29 3.40 -0.22
C ALA A 327 -9.54 3.84 -1.65
N SER A 328 -8.61 3.55 -2.55
CA SER A 328 -8.77 3.82 -3.96
C SER A 328 -7.90 2.92 -4.84
N PRO A 329 -8.34 2.58 -6.07
CA PRO A 329 -7.40 2.22 -7.13
C PRO A 329 -6.27 3.27 -7.22
N PRO A 330 -5.01 2.86 -7.40
CA PRO A 330 -3.88 3.74 -7.17
C PRO A 330 -3.58 4.65 -8.37
N ASN A 331 -3.95 4.27 -9.60
CA ASN A 331 -3.55 4.95 -10.84
C ASN A 331 -2.05 5.23 -10.82
N ALA A 332 -1.27 4.15 -10.67
CA ALA A 332 0.16 4.19 -10.40
C ALA A 332 0.99 3.77 -11.63
N ALA A 333 2.08 4.50 -11.84
CA ALA A 333 3.08 4.18 -12.84
C ALA A 333 4.50 4.40 -12.31
N ALA A 334 5.41 3.52 -12.74
CA ALA A 334 6.84 3.74 -12.62
C ALA A 334 7.39 4.38 -13.91
N ILE A 335 8.31 5.34 -13.77
CA ILE A 335 8.90 6.12 -14.85
C ILE A 335 10.44 6.10 -14.72
N PHE A 336 11.12 5.70 -15.78
CA PHE A 336 12.59 5.55 -15.85
C PHE A 336 13.25 6.57 -16.75
#